data_AF-A0A641M926-F1
#
_entry.id   AF-A0A641M926-F1
#
_cell.length_a   1.000
_cell.length_b   1.000
_cell.length_c   1.000
_cell.angle_alpha   90.00
_cell.angle_beta   90.00
_cell.angle_gamma   90.00
#
_symmetry.space_group_name_H-M   'P 1'
#
loop_
_entity.id
_entity.type
_entity.pdbx_description
1 polymer ?
#
loop_
_entity_poly.entity_id
_entity_poly.type
_entity_poly.pdbx_seq_one_letter_code
_entity_poly.pdbx_strand_id
1 'polypeptide(L)' 'DYIGTRLHAGIRALQNSVRSFIIGIDIRAIEMANDFCLPVLNQHNLSELTTLINKDYSLDLTIPFENINQWRAQFTSK' A
#
# COMPACT_ATOMS: atom_id res chain seq x y z
N ASP A 1 -12.95 6.20 3.58
CA ASP A 1 -12.15 5.57 2.52
C ASP A 1 -11.34 6.59 1.75
N TYR A 2 -10.13 6.23 1.36
CA TYR A 2 -9.37 6.92 0.31
C TYR A 2 -9.39 6.07 -0.96
N ILE A 3 -9.70 6.69 -2.09
CA ILE A 3 -9.63 6.06 -3.41
C ILE A 3 -8.94 7.05 -4.34
N GLY A 4 -7.78 6.68 -4.89
CA GLY A 4 -7.03 7.62 -5.73
C GLY A 4 -5.75 7.06 -6.33
N THR A 5 -5.21 7.77 -7.31
CA THR A 5 -4.04 7.35 -8.10
C THR A 5 -2.69 7.65 -7.44
N ARG A 6 -2.69 8.37 -6.30
CA ARG A 6 -1.46 8.77 -5.61
C ARG A 6 -1.09 7.72 -4.56
N LEU A 7 -0.04 6.95 -4.83
CA LEU A 7 0.52 5.94 -3.91
C LEU A 7 0.74 6.51 -2.50
N HIS A 8 1.49 7.61 -2.39
CA HIS A 8 1.82 8.22 -1.10
C HIS A 8 0.61 8.73 -0.31
N ALA A 9 -0.43 9.22 -0.98
CA ALA A 9 -1.66 9.65 -0.30
C ALA A 9 -2.43 8.45 0.25
N GLY A 10 -2.45 7.32 -0.47
CA GLY A 10 -3.02 6.08 0.06
C GLY A 10 -2.25 5.52 1.26
N ILE A 11 -0.91 5.50 1.19
CA ILE A 11 -0.07 5.10 2.34
C ILE A 11 -0.34 6.01 3.55
N ARG A 12 -0.45 7.33 3.34
CA ARG A 12 -0.77 8.27 4.40
C ARG A 12 -2.16 8.02 4.99
N ALA A 13 -3.15 7.66 4.18
CA ALA A 13 -4.47 7.27 4.64
C ALA A 13 -4.40 6.01 5.52
N LEU A 14 -3.66 4.98 5.10
CA LEU A 14 -3.43 3.76 5.89
C LEU A 14 -2.78 4.05 7.25
N GLN A 15 -1.80 4.96 7.29
CA GLN A 15 -1.16 5.40 8.55
C GLN A 15 -2.13 6.08 9.53
N ASN A 16 -3.26 6.60 9.04
CA ASN A 16 -4.32 7.22 9.85
C ASN A 16 -5.52 6.27 10.05
N SER A 17 -5.32 4.96 9.86
CA SER A 17 -6.38 3.95 9.96
C SER A 17 -7.56 4.19 9.02
N VAL A 18 -7.34 4.93 7.93
CA VAL A 18 -8.34 5.14 6.87
C VAL A 18 -8.15 4.05 5.83
N ARG A 19 -9.18 3.22 5.65
CA ARG A 19 -9.25 2.23 4.57
C ARG A 19 -8.94 2.90 3.22
N SER A 20 -8.01 2.32 2.49
CA SER A 20 -7.42 2.92 1.29
C SER A 20 -7.40 1.93 0.13
N PHE A 21 -7.73 2.42 -1.06
CA PHE A 21 -7.62 1.72 -2.34
C PHE A 21 -6.81 2.60 -3.30
N ILE A 22 -5.56 2.22 -3.57
CA ILE A 22 -4.68 2.96 -4.46
C ILE A 22 -4.91 2.45 -5.88
N ILE A 23 -5.20 3.34 -6.83
CA ILE A 23 -5.29 2.96 -8.24
C ILE A 23 -3.88 2.95 -8.84
N GLY A 24 -3.39 1.76 -9.15
CA GLY A 24 -2.07 1.52 -9.74
C GLY A 24 -2.06 1.93 -11.21
N ILE A 25 -1.66 3.18 -11.46
CA ILE A 25 -1.42 3.74 -12.81
C ILE A 25 0.03 3.58 -13.26
N ASP A 26 0.92 3.24 -12.33
CA ASP A 26 2.35 3.09 -12.58
C ASP A 26 2.89 1.80 -11.96
N ILE A 27 4.07 1.38 -12.44
CA ILE A 27 4.75 0.17 -12.00
C ILE A 27 5.12 0.22 -10.52
N ARG A 28 5.43 1.40 -9.96
CA ARG A 28 5.81 1.51 -8.55
C ARG A 28 4.65 1.11 -7.64
N ALA A 29 3.44 1.56 -7.93
CA ALA A 29 2.28 1.13 -7.15
C ALA A 29 2.08 -0.39 -7.21
N ILE A 30 2.29 -1.00 -8.38
CA ILE A 30 2.16 -2.45 -8.56
C ILE A 30 3.27 -3.22 -7.82
N GLU A 31 4.52 -2.79 -7.93
CA GLU A 31 5.65 -3.39 -7.22
C GLU A 31 5.46 -3.30 -5.71
N MET A 32 5.04 -2.14 -5.18
CA MET A 32 4.77 -1.99 -3.74
C MET A 32 3.60 -2.85 -3.26
N ALA A 33 2.64 -3.17 -4.14
CA ALA A 33 1.58 -4.13 -3.82
C ALA A 33 2.15 -5.55 -3.68
N ASN A 34 3.08 -5.94 -4.55
CA ASN A 34 3.74 -7.24 -4.50
C ASN A 34 4.69 -7.37 -3.31
N ASP A 35 5.47 -6.33 -3.02
CA ASP A 35 6.49 -6.35 -1.96
C ASP A 35 5.89 -6.23 -0.56
N PHE A 36 4.84 -5.42 -0.39
CA PHE A 36 4.31 -5.03 0.92
C PHE A 36 2.84 -5.37 1.15
N CYS A 37 2.18 -6.03 0.19
CA CYS A 37 0.75 -6.35 0.23
C CYS A 37 -0.15 -5.10 0.35
N LEU A 38 0.24 -3.99 -0.27
CA LEU A 38 -0.58 -2.77 -0.29
C LEU A 38 -1.89 -2.98 -1.09
N PRO A 39 -3.00 -2.32 -0.68
CA PRO A 39 -4.29 -2.41 -1.35
C PRO A 39 -4.30 -1.57 -2.64
N VAL A 40 -3.69 -2.12 -3.70
CA VAL A 40 -3.56 -1.50 -5.01
C VAL A 40 -4.46 -2.21 -6.02
N LEU A 41 -5.30 -1.45 -6.72
CA LEU A 41 -6.11 -1.93 -7.84
C LEU A 41 -5.51 -1.43 -9.16
N ASN A 42 -5.22 -2.34 -10.09
CA ASN A 42 -4.74 -1.96 -11.41
C ASN A 42 -5.79 -1.11 -12.15
N GLN A 43 -5.36 -0.04 -12.83
CA GLN A 43 -6.25 0.83 -13.62
C GLN A 43 -7.10 0.09 -14.67
N HIS A 44 -6.63 -1.06 -15.15
CA HIS A 44 -7.36 -1.88 -16.13
C HIS A 44 -8.50 -2.70 -15.51
N ASN A 45 -8.53 -2.82 -14.16
CA ASN A 45 -9.52 -3.59 -13.42
C ASN A 45 -10.48 -2.67 -12.64
N LEU A 46 -10.67 -1.41 -13.07
CA LEU A 46 -11.55 -0.45 -12.39
C LEU A 46 -13.00 -0.91 -12.27
N SER A 47 -13.46 -1.82 -13.14
CA SER A 47 -14.77 -2.46 -13.02
C SER A 47 -14.97 -3.22 -11.70
N GLU A 48 -13.89 -3.69 -11.07
CA GLU A 48 -13.92 -4.41 -9.79
C GLU A 48 -14.00 -3.48 -8.58
N LEU A 49 -13.74 -2.18 -8.75
CA LEU A 49 -13.64 -1.21 -7.65
C LEU A 49 -14.92 -1.19 -6.81
N THR A 50 -16.09 -1.13 -7.45
CA THR A 50 -17.40 -1.12 -6.78
C THR A 50 -17.58 -2.34 -5.90
N THR A 51 -17.12 -3.51 -6.35
CA THR A 51 -17.19 -4.75 -5.57
C THR A 51 -16.22 -4.71 -4.38
N LEU A 52 -15.01 -4.18 -4.57
CA LEU A 52 -13.99 -4.11 -3.53
C LEU A 52 -14.36 -3.14 -2.39
N ILE A 53 -14.91 -1.97 -2.69
CA ILE A 53 -15.27 -0.98 -1.67
C ILE A 53 -16.44 -1.42 -0.78
N ASN A 54 -17.30 -2.31 -1.30
CA ASN A 54 -18.49 -2.83 -0.62
C ASN A 54 -18.24 -4.17 0.09
N LYS A 55 -17.08 -4.79 -0.09
CA LYS A 55 -16.68 -6.00 0.64
C LYS A 55 -16.05 -5.66 1.99
N ASP A 56 -15.99 -6.67 2.86
CA ASP A 56 -15.19 -6.61 4.08
C ASP A 56 -13.73 -6.29 3.73
N TYR A 57 -13.14 -5.43 4.55
CA TYR A 57 -11.79 -4.93 4.33
C TYR A 57 -10.84 -5.48 5.38
N SER A 58 -9.89 -6.27 4.92
CA SER A 58 -8.74 -6.71 5.71
C SER A 58 -7.47 -6.11 5.12
N LEU A 59 -6.60 -5.61 6.00
CA LEU A 59 -5.29 -5.10 5.63
C LEU A 59 -4.23 -5.93 6.34
N ASP A 60 -3.47 -6.70 5.57
CA ASP A 60 -2.35 -7.50 6.05
C ASP A 60 -1.08 -7.06 5.31
N LEU A 61 -0.26 -6.25 5.98
CA LEU A 61 0.94 -5.66 5.38
C LEU A 61 2.16 -6.52 5.69
N THR A 62 2.92 -6.85 4.65
CA THR A 62 4.21 -7.52 4.81
C THR A 62 5.31 -6.46 4.88
N ILE A 63 5.69 -6.04 6.08
CA ILE A 63 6.77 -5.05 6.25
C ILE A 63 8.07 -5.77 6.66
N PRO A 64 9.18 -5.63 5.90
CA PRO A 64 10.44 -6.31 6.20
C PRO A 64 11.21 -5.59 7.32
N PHE A 65 10.65 -5.58 8.53
CA PHE A 65 11.20 -4.87 9.69
C PHE A 65 12.64 -5.30 10.01
N GLU A 66 12.99 -6.57 9.79
CA GLU A 66 14.36 -7.06 9.97
C GLU A 66 15.35 -6.32 9.07
N ASN A 67 15.10 -6.28 7.75
CA ASN A 67 15.93 -5.56 6.78
C ASN A 67 15.98 -4.05 7.09
N ILE A 68 14.85 -3.46 7.51
CA ILE A 68 14.79 -2.05 7.91
C ILE A 68 15.69 -1.80 9.13
N ASN A 69 15.63 -2.67 10.14
CA ASN A 69 16.43 -2.53 11.35
C ASN A 69 17.92 -2.74 11.06
N GLN A 70 18.28 -3.73 10.24
CA GLN A 70 19.65 -3.95 9.78
C GLN A 70 20.20 -2.73 9.02
N TRP A 71 19.43 -2.16 8.09
CA TRP A 71 19.83 -0.94 7.38
C TRP A 71 19.97 0.24 8.34
N ARG A 72 19.07 0.41 9.33
CA ARG A 72 19.18 1.51 10.32
C ARG A 72 20.40 1.38 11.23
N ALA A 73 20.81 0.15 11.57
CA ALA A 73 21.92 -0.13 12.46
C ALA A 73 23.26 0.44 11.95
N GLN A 74 23.43 0.57 10.62
CA GLN A 74 24.66 1.14 10.04
C GLN A 74 24.94 2.58 10.45
N PHE A 75 23.91 3.32 10.91
CA PHE A 75 24.04 4.72 11.33
C PHE A 75 24.22 4.90 12.85
N THR A 76 24.22 3.80 13.62
CA THR A 76 24.27 3.86 15.10
C THR A 76 25.65 3.65 15.69
N SER A 77 26.68 3.37 14.89
CA SER A 77 28.07 3.34 15.35
C SER A 77 28.65 4.75 15.44
N LYS A 78 28.90 5.21 16.66
CA LYS A 78 30.02 6.10 16.97
C LYS A 78 31.19 5.25 17.44
#